data_AF-A0A9D2I9L4-F1
#
_entry.id   AF-A0A9D2I9L4-F1
#
_cell.length_a   1.000
_cell.length_b   1.000
_cell.length_c   1.000
_cell.angle_alpha   90.00
_cell.angle_beta   90.00
_cell.angle_gamma   90.00
#
_symmetry.space_group_name_H-M   'P 1'
#
loop_
_entity.id
_entity.type
_entity.pdbx_description
1 polymer ?
#
loop_
_entity_poly.entity_id
_entity_poly.type
_entity_poly.pdbx_seq_one_letter_code
_entity_poly.pdbx_strand_id
1 'polypeptide(L)'
;MKTKISNFTEFRAYYLSEFELYDGEAFITFNIVGIDLDRNEVQVAVTDRGRISVITYDLLTDKDDRLYFEYGVMFERVHLDDFEEAA
;
A
#
# COMPACT_ATOMS: atom_id res chain seq x y z
N MET A 1 -19.87 -1.86 20.35
CA MET A 1 -19.46 -2.54 19.09
C MET A 1 -18.23 -3.36 19.40
N LYS A 2 -18.26 -4.67 19.13
CA LYS A 2 -17.06 -5.52 19.26
C LYS A 2 -16.15 -5.20 18.08
N THR A 3 -15.00 -4.60 18.34
CA THR A 3 -13.92 -4.48 17.35
C THR A 3 -13.50 -5.90 17.00
N LYS A 4 -13.98 -6.44 15.87
CA LYS A 4 -13.43 -7.66 15.31
C LYS A 4 -12.04 -7.30 14.83
N ILE A 5 -11.07 -7.64 15.65
CA ILE A 5 -9.66 -7.65 15.31
C ILE A 5 -9.49 -8.83 14.34
N SER A 6 -9.70 -8.58 13.05
CA SER A 6 -9.52 -9.55 11.99
C SER A 6 -8.03 -9.85 11.83
N ASN A 7 -7.62 -11.06 12.23
CA ASN A 7 -6.38 -11.75 11.84
C ASN A 7 -5.08 -10.93 11.73
N PHE A 8 -4.42 -10.74 12.87
CA PHE A 8 -3.06 -10.17 13.00
C PHE A 8 -1.93 -10.91 12.25
N THR A 9 -2.17 -12.09 11.67
CA THR A 9 -1.09 -12.95 11.14
C THR A 9 -0.62 -12.52 9.74
N GLU A 10 -1.51 -12.10 8.84
CA GLU A 10 -1.14 -11.56 7.51
C GLU A 10 -0.61 -10.12 7.58
N PHE A 11 -1.09 -9.32 8.55
CA PHE A 11 -0.60 -7.95 8.77
C PHE A 11 0.89 -7.86 9.10
N ARG A 12 1.46 -8.91 9.71
CA ARG A 12 2.90 -8.93 10.04
C ARG A 12 3.80 -9.11 8.84
N ALA A 13 3.31 -9.69 7.74
CA ALA A 13 4.12 -9.87 6.52
C ALA A 13 4.35 -8.56 5.78
N TYR A 14 3.41 -7.61 5.86
CA TYR A 14 3.52 -6.28 5.25
C TYR A 14 4.09 -5.22 6.19
N TYR A 15 4.15 -5.51 7.49
CA TYR A 15 4.77 -4.64 8.46
C TYR A 15 6.27 -4.62 8.16
N LEU A 16 6.77 -3.51 7.59
CA LEU A 16 8.13 -3.28 7.07
C LEU A 16 8.35 -3.60 5.58
N SER A 17 7.32 -3.90 4.79
CA SER A 17 7.52 -4.00 3.33
C SER A 17 7.51 -2.60 2.68
N GLU A 18 8.37 -2.40 1.70
CA GLU A 18 8.61 -1.13 1.01
C GLU A 18 8.54 -1.29 -0.51
N PHE A 19 8.03 -0.25 -1.17
CA PHE A 19 8.11 -0.08 -2.62
C PHE A 19 8.56 1.34 -2.93
N GLU A 20 9.43 1.50 -3.94
CA GLU A 20 9.91 2.80 -4.40
C GLU A 20 9.47 3.05 -5.85
N LEU A 21 8.82 4.20 -6.09
CA LEU A 21 8.44 4.68 -7.42
C LEU A 21 9.25 5.92 -7.78
N TYR A 22 9.91 5.92 -8.93
CA TYR A 22 10.52 7.13 -9.48
C TYR A 22 9.48 7.91 -10.32
N ASP A 23 9.09 9.10 -9.86
CA ASP A 23 8.05 9.92 -10.52
C ASP A 23 8.58 10.76 -11.71
N GLY A 24 9.87 10.67 -12.00
CA GLY A 24 10.58 11.50 -12.99
C GLY A 24 11.45 12.59 -12.37
N GLU A 25 11.24 12.94 -11.10
CA GLU A 25 11.99 13.95 -10.35
C GLU A 25 12.54 13.40 -9.03
N ALA A 26 11.75 12.63 -8.29
CA ALA A 26 12.10 12.09 -6.99
C ALA A 26 11.59 10.64 -6.81
N PHE A 27 12.18 9.94 -5.85
CA PHE A 27 11.65 8.67 -5.38
C PHE A 27 10.54 8.92 -4.37
N ILE A 28 9.41 8.24 -4.60
CA ILE A 28 8.28 8.15 -3.67
C ILE A 28 8.35 6.77 -3.03
N THR A 29 8.39 6.75 -1.70
CA THR A 29 8.47 5.50 -0.94
C THR A 29 7.10 5.19 -0.36
N PHE A 30 6.68 3.93 -0.48
CA PHE A 30 5.42 3.43 0.03
C PHE A 30 5.70 2.33 1.06
N ASN A 31 4.98 2.36 2.18
CA ASN A 31 4.95 1.26 3.14
C ASN A 31 3.50 0.89 3.45
N ILE A 32 3.16 -0.40 3.38
CA ILE A 32 1.81 -0.86 3.71
C ILE A 32 1.64 -0.84 5.23
N VAL A 33 0.63 -0.11 5.70
CA VAL A 33 0.29 0.03 7.12
C VAL A 33 -0.87 -0.89 7.50
N GLY A 34 -1.77 -1.16 6.54
CA GLY A 34 -2.86 -2.10 6.74
C GLY A 34 -3.70 -2.37 5.50
N ILE A 35 -4.39 -3.49 5.49
CA ILE A 35 -5.27 -3.92 4.39
C ILE A 35 -6.62 -4.34 5.00
N ASP A 36 -7.72 -3.83 4.45
CA ASP A 36 -9.08 -4.23 4.79
C ASP A 36 -9.78 -4.78 3.54
N LEU A 37 -9.75 -6.11 3.39
CA LEU A 37 -10.33 -6.81 2.24
C LEU A 37 -11.87 -6.80 2.25
N ASP A 38 -12.51 -6.68 3.42
CA ASP A 38 -13.98 -6.59 3.51
C ASP A 38 -14.47 -5.26 2.94
N ARG A 39 -13.64 -4.21 3.06
CA ARG A 39 -13.92 -2.86 2.55
C ARG A 39 -13.26 -2.55 1.22
N ASN A 40 -12.39 -3.43 0.71
CA ASN A 40 -11.51 -3.18 -0.42
C ASN A 40 -10.71 -1.88 -0.25
N GLU A 41 -10.03 -1.74 0.89
CA GLU A 41 -9.21 -0.57 1.21
C GLU A 41 -7.79 -0.99 1.61
N VAL A 42 -6.81 -0.16 1.28
CA VAL A 42 -5.42 -0.28 1.76
C VAL A 42 -4.98 1.04 2.37
N GLN A 43 -4.33 0.97 3.52
CA GLN A 43 -3.72 2.11 4.19
C GLN A 43 -2.22 2.08 3.96
N VAL A 44 -1.70 3.16 3.37
CA VAL A 44 -0.30 3.26 2.91
C VAL A 44 0.34 4.51 3.51
N ALA A 45 1.53 4.35 4.08
CA ALA A 45 2.40 5.47 4.40
C ALA A 45 3.16 5.86 3.13
N VAL A 46 3.01 7.12 2.71
CA VAL A 46 3.64 7.67 1.51
C VAL A 46 4.67 8.71 1.94
N THR A 47 5.93 8.49 1.56
CA THR A 47 7.02 9.44 1.73
C THR A 47 7.31 10.10 0.40
N ASP A 48 7.03 11.40 0.31
CA ASP A 48 7.23 12.23 -0.87
C ASP A 48 8.04 13.47 -0.49
N ARG A 49 9.24 13.61 -1.07
CA ARG A 49 10.13 14.78 -0.89
C ARG A 49 10.32 15.19 0.59
N GLY A 50 10.49 14.19 1.47
CA GLY A 50 10.71 14.38 2.91
C GLY A 50 9.44 14.56 3.74
N ARG A 51 8.25 14.53 3.14
CA ARG A 51 6.98 14.53 3.85
C ARG A 51 6.39 13.12 3.89
N ILE A 52 6.03 12.67 5.09
CA ILE A 52 5.32 11.40 5.31
C ILE A 52 3.84 11.70 5.55
N SER A 53 2.96 10.98 4.86
CA SER A 53 1.51 11.01 5.06
C SER A 53 0.93 9.60 5.05
N VAL A 54 -0.07 9.31 5.88
CA VAL A 54 -0.82 8.05 5.82
C VAL A 54 -2.12 8.27 5.08
N ILE A 55 -2.32 7.53 3.99
CA ILE A 55 -3.44 7.71 3.06
C ILE A 55 -4.15 6.36 2.89
N THR A 56 -5.48 6.39 2.84
CA THR A 56 -6.30 5.22 2.48
C THR A 56 -6.62 5.29 1.00
N TYR A 57 -6.33 4.22 0.29
CA TYR A 57 -6.67 4.02 -1.12
C TYR A 57 -7.70 2.91 -1.27
N ASP A 58 -8.47 2.99 -2.36
CA ASP A 58 -9.26 1.86 -2.83
C ASP A 58 -8.30 0.74 -3.28
N LEU A 59 -8.60 -0.49 -2.86
CA LEU A 59 -7.87 -1.68 -3.25
C LEU A 59 -8.61 -2.36 -4.41
N LEU A 60 -7.92 -2.50 -5.53
CA LEU A 60 -8.45 -3.01 -6.77
C LEU A 60 -7.77 -4.34 -7.13
N THR A 61 -8.39 -5.07 -8.05
CA THR A 61 -7.87 -6.34 -8.58
C THR A 61 -7.75 -6.22 -10.10
N ASP A 62 -6.58 -6.56 -10.64
CA ASP A 62 -6.37 -6.54 -12.09
C ASP A 62 -6.91 -7.82 -12.75
N LYS A 63 -6.68 -7.96 -14.06
CA LYS A 63 -7.13 -9.12 -14.84
C LYS A 63 -6.38 -10.43 -14.51
N ASP A 64 -5.24 -10.31 -13.84
CA ASP A 64 -4.33 -11.40 -13.47
C ASP A 64 -4.48 -11.73 -11.96
N ASP A 65 -5.57 -11.27 -11.32
CA ASP A 65 -5.90 -11.43 -9.90
C ASP A 65 -4.87 -10.79 -8.93
N ARG A 66 -4.10 -9.80 -9.39
CA ARG A 66 -3.14 -9.05 -8.55
C ARG A 66 -3.82 -7.85 -7.89
N LEU A 67 -3.59 -7.70 -6.59
CA LEU A 67 -4.09 -6.57 -5.81
C LEU A 67 -3.22 -5.33 -6.01
N TYR A 68 -3.85 -4.18 -6.26
CA TYR A 68 -3.14 -2.92 -6.47
C TYR A 68 -3.94 -1.72 -5.97
N PHE A 69 -3.25 -0.60 -5.77
CA PHE A 69 -3.85 0.71 -5.60
C PHE A 69 -3.31 1.69 -6.65
N GLU A 70 -4.03 2.79 -6.87
CA GLU A 70 -3.64 3.81 -7.86
C GLU A 70 -3.05 5.04 -7.16
N TYR A 71 -1.88 5.48 -7.61
CA TYR A 71 -1.16 6.63 -7.08
C TYR A 71 -0.99 7.75 -8.11
N GLY A 72 -1.14 8.99 -7.66
CA GLY A 72 -0.90 10.19 -8.47
C GLY A 72 -1.99 10.46 -9.52
N VAL A 73 -1.79 11.54 -10.29
CA VAL A 73 -2.77 12.00 -11.30
C VAL A 73 -2.84 11.12 -12.55
N MET A 74 -1.82 10.30 -12.77
CA MET A 74 -1.77 9.36 -13.88
C MET A 74 -2.31 7.97 -13.51
N PHE A 75 -2.77 7.80 -12.26
CA PHE A 75 -3.31 6.54 -11.73
C PHE A 75 -2.30 5.39 -11.87
N GLU A 76 -1.05 5.63 -11.46
CA GLU A 76 -0.03 4.60 -11.53
C GLU A 76 -0.38 3.45 -10.61
N ARG A 77 -0.37 2.23 -11.15
CA ARG A 77 -0.75 1.02 -10.43
C ARG A 77 0.42 0.52 -9.62
N VAL A 78 0.26 0.55 -8.30
CA VAL A 78 1.22 0.01 -7.34
C VAL A 78 0.67 -1.32 -6.83
N HIS A 79 1.28 -2.43 -7.23
CA HIS A 79 0.83 -3.76 -6.83
C HIS A 79 1.39 -4.13 -5.46
N LEU A 80 0.57 -4.76 -4.63
CA LEU A 80 0.94 -5.11 -3.25
C LEU A 80 2.04 -6.18 -3.20
N ASP A 81 2.13 -7.04 -4.21
CA ASP A 81 3.14 -8.09 -4.35
C ASP A 81 4.48 -7.58 -4.90
N ASP A 82 4.56 -6.31 -5.32
CA ASP A 82 5.82 -5.66 -5.70
C ASP A 82 6.58 -5.10 -4.47
N PHE A 83 5.99 -5.12 -3.27
CA PHE A 83 6.64 -4.66 -2.04
C PHE A 83 7.62 -5.72 -1.50
N GLU A 84 8.83 -5.29 -1.14
CA GLU A 84 9.86 -6.15 -0.57
C GLU A 84 10.12 -5.82 0.90
N GLU A 85 10.60 -6.77 1.70
CA GLU A 85 10.98 -6.52 3.10
C GLU A 85 12.10 -5.46 3.15
N ALA A 86 11.87 -4.36 3.86
CA ALA A 86 12.87 -3.31 4.05
C ALA A 86 14.07 -3.89 4.84
N ALA A 87 15.26 -3.80 4.25
CA ALA A 87 16.51 -4.37 4.76
C ALA A 87 17.08 -3.64 6.00
#